data_AF-A0A8S2KPN9-F1
#
_entry.id   AF-A0A8S2KPN9-F1
#
_cell.length_a   1.000
_cell.length_b   1.000
_cell.length_c   1.000
_cell.angle_alpha   90.00
_cell.angle_beta   90.00
_cell.angle_gamma   90.00
#
_symmetry.space_group_name_H-M   'P 1'
#
loop_
_entity.id
_entity.type
_entity.pdbx_description
1 polymer ?
#
loop_
_entity_poly.entity_id
_entity_poly.type
_entity_poly.pdbx_seq_one_letter_code
_entity_poly.pdbx_strand_id
1 'polypeptide(L)'
;EWAVEALKNTTNSTVIADALSVYISAVAKTNQTANQNNLLTVAQIDTYVNNMTNVNEPRNNNDSILFAKQPDQGNNVMILGASFTTGVGGQVIDSSNIDRVNTPSITAAAVVDNQSLIDVVSLNMLIIDKPTAYTNVDQKTNRTLASSIIMVTLRRNDTKPASMDISLYFKVLSEFEPKVPADYFCSFYDTNTQAWNESGCTKPIFKSSLNRYECSCDHTTTFALVWLPKLHLTRYLNSQDIASLVFQSISICCFIAIIIHAIVIRFRDPTMSLQTNDLPPLMSCAVTMILFIFFIALAMTTYTKTSSEDQTSCFLSSSVLMFFVYFFIIFMFCIKTSVAYFNFLRFVCLFPPPSYRRLFVILLISFFISLIWVSVAAGLNSNPSYDITQLYPYKLCWFTRDVIYYFLTIPVGVFLLINTIVFILVALRIINHARHATSPHQSYERMKRCVLILLLSSATQGIGWLFGPLLTFINPEAGNILGWFFVIFNGLEGLWVILLYIVIRSLRMDKQKRVVAAEQLMKPKEQISYKYGKYFEEDNKNEDIVTG
;
A
#
# COMPACT_ATOMS: atom_id res chain seq x y z
N GLU A 1 15.17 -42.26 18.21
CA GLU A 1 14.90 -40.95 18.85
C GLU A 1 14.96 -39.76 17.88
N TRP A 2 15.87 -39.69 16.91
CA TRP A 2 15.87 -38.59 15.92
C TRP A 2 14.74 -38.62 14.87
N ALA A 3 14.07 -39.77 14.68
CA ALA A 3 12.91 -39.91 13.78
C ALA A 3 11.56 -39.55 14.45
N VAL A 4 11.51 -39.49 15.79
CA VAL A 4 10.29 -39.15 16.55
C VAL A 4 10.16 -37.64 16.72
N GLU A 5 11.28 -36.91 16.76
CA GLU A 5 11.31 -35.44 16.73
C GLU A 5 10.88 -34.87 15.36
N ALA A 6 11.10 -35.62 14.27
CA ALA A 6 10.72 -35.20 12.91
C ALA A 6 9.21 -35.28 12.63
N LEU A 7 8.47 -36.13 13.35
CA LEU A 7 7.01 -36.28 13.23
C LEU A 7 6.22 -35.27 14.07
N LYS A 8 6.87 -34.52 14.97
CA LYS A 8 6.27 -33.33 15.60
C LYS A 8 6.21 -32.12 14.66
N ASN A 9 6.85 -32.21 13.50
CA ASN A 9 7.03 -31.10 12.55
C ASN A 9 6.30 -31.29 11.22
N THR A 10 5.39 -32.26 11.09
CA THR A 10 4.55 -32.42 9.89
C THR A 10 3.45 -31.35 9.86
N THR A 11 3.84 -30.13 9.54
CA THR A 11 2.97 -29.01 9.15
C THR A 11 2.42 -29.21 7.73
N ASN A 12 1.86 -30.37 7.41
CA ASN A 12 1.17 -30.55 6.13
C ASN A 12 -0.33 -30.32 6.34
N SER A 13 -0.79 -29.12 5.99
CA SER A 13 -2.18 -28.67 6.14
C SER A 13 -3.18 -29.64 5.51
N THR A 14 -2.80 -30.31 4.43
CA THR A 14 -3.63 -31.32 3.76
C THR A 14 -3.83 -32.57 4.62
N VAL A 15 -2.77 -33.08 5.26
CA VAL A 15 -2.85 -34.25 6.16
C VAL A 15 -3.73 -33.94 7.37
N ILE A 16 -3.64 -32.72 7.90
CA ILE A 16 -4.46 -32.28 9.04
C ILE A 16 -5.94 -32.10 8.63
N ALA A 17 -6.20 -31.54 7.44
CA ALA A 17 -7.55 -31.46 6.88
C ALA A 17 -8.15 -32.85 6.61
N ASP A 18 -7.34 -33.78 6.11
CA ASP A 18 -7.71 -35.18 5.89
C ASP A 18 -8.05 -35.85 7.23
N ALA A 19 -7.26 -35.65 8.28
CA ALA A 19 -7.55 -36.16 9.62
C ALA A 19 -8.91 -35.65 10.12
N LEU A 20 -9.20 -34.35 9.98
CA LEU A 20 -10.50 -33.77 10.35
C LEU A 20 -11.65 -34.44 9.59
N SER A 21 -11.49 -34.69 8.29
CA SER A 21 -12.48 -35.38 7.45
C SER A 21 -12.73 -36.83 7.90
N VAL A 22 -11.68 -37.52 8.36
CA VAL A 22 -11.75 -38.88 8.89
C VAL A 22 -12.50 -38.89 10.21
N TYR A 23 -12.23 -37.93 11.11
CA TYR A 23 -12.99 -37.77 12.36
C TYR A 23 -14.48 -37.51 12.10
N ILE A 24 -14.82 -36.62 11.15
CA ILE A 24 -16.21 -36.37 10.74
C ILE A 24 -16.88 -37.68 10.29
N SER A 25 -16.19 -38.44 9.45
CA SER A 25 -16.69 -39.72 8.93
C SER A 25 -16.89 -40.78 10.02
N ALA A 26 -15.98 -40.82 11.00
CA ALA A 26 -16.05 -41.75 12.12
C ALA A 26 -17.21 -41.40 13.08
N VAL A 27 -17.36 -40.12 13.42
CA VAL A 27 -18.44 -39.63 14.28
C VAL A 27 -19.81 -39.86 13.62
N ALA A 28 -19.92 -39.65 12.29
CA ALA A 28 -21.15 -39.92 11.55
C ALA A 28 -21.56 -41.40 11.52
N LYS A 29 -20.60 -42.34 11.57
CA LYS A 29 -20.84 -43.80 11.48
C LYS A 29 -21.06 -44.49 12.83
N THR A 30 -20.94 -43.77 13.94
CA THR A 30 -21.03 -44.37 15.28
C THR A 30 -22.48 -44.74 15.63
N ASN A 31 -22.80 -46.04 15.57
CA ASN A 31 -24.11 -46.61 15.91
C ASN A 31 -24.21 -47.14 17.37
N GLN A 32 -23.16 -46.98 18.17
CA GLN A 32 -23.12 -47.55 19.52
C GLN A 32 -23.82 -46.64 20.54
N THR A 33 -24.80 -47.19 21.24
CA THR A 33 -25.37 -46.65 22.48
C THR A 33 -24.31 -46.70 23.58
N ALA A 34 -23.59 -45.59 23.79
CA ALA A 34 -22.64 -45.46 24.88
C ALA A 34 -23.37 -45.52 26.24
N ASN A 35 -22.75 -46.17 27.23
CA ASN A 35 -23.32 -46.44 28.56
C ASN A 35 -23.79 -45.16 29.30
N GLN A 36 -24.66 -45.35 30.30
CA GLN A 36 -25.48 -44.33 30.99
C GLN A 36 -24.79 -43.02 31.47
N ASN A 37 -23.45 -42.91 31.48
CA ASN A 37 -22.69 -41.68 31.77
C ASN A 37 -21.96 -41.04 30.56
N ASN A 38 -22.34 -41.38 29.33
CA ASN A 38 -22.50 -40.51 28.14
C ASN A 38 -21.46 -39.42 27.74
N LEU A 39 -20.21 -39.48 28.18
CA LEU A 39 -19.11 -38.66 27.66
C LEU A 39 -17.88 -39.55 27.51
N LEU A 40 -17.35 -39.67 26.29
CA LEU A 40 -16.11 -40.38 26.04
C LEU A 40 -14.93 -39.40 26.17
N THR A 41 -13.89 -39.83 26.89
CA THR A 41 -12.62 -39.10 26.98
C THR A 41 -11.79 -39.28 25.72
N VAL A 42 -10.82 -38.38 25.48
CA VAL A 42 -9.95 -38.40 24.29
C VAL A 42 -9.25 -39.74 24.08
N ALA A 43 -8.74 -40.37 25.14
CA ALA A 43 -8.08 -41.68 25.04
C ALA A 43 -9.04 -42.80 24.55
N GLN A 44 -10.31 -42.72 24.92
CA GLN A 44 -11.33 -43.65 24.46
C GLN A 44 -11.69 -43.35 23.00
N ILE A 45 -11.85 -42.07 22.63
CA ILE A 45 -12.10 -41.62 21.26
C ILE A 45 -10.99 -42.09 20.32
N ASP A 46 -9.73 -41.85 20.68
CA ASP A 46 -8.56 -42.28 19.89
C ASP A 46 -8.52 -43.79 19.69
N THR A 47 -8.91 -44.57 20.72
CA THR A 47 -9.00 -46.03 20.61
C THR A 47 -10.11 -46.46 19.65
N TYR A 48 -11.26 -45.78 19.66
CA TYR A 48 -12.37 -46.07 18.74
C TYR A 48 -12.06 -45.66 17.30
N VAL A 49 -11.46 -44.48 17.09
CA VAL A 49 -11.08 -43.99 15.76
C VAL A 49 -10.00 -44.89 15.16
N ASN A 50 -8.95 -45.26 15.91
CA ASN A 50 -7.92 -46.20 15.45
C ASN A 50 -8.48 -47.58 15.08
N ASN A 51 -9.52 -48.06 15.77
CA ASN A 51 -10.19 -49.32 15.41
C ASN A 51 -11.05 -49.20 14.14
N MET A 52 -11.56 -48.02 13.83
CA MET A 52 -12.41 -47.77 12.64
C MET A 52 -11.60 -47.40 11.40
N THR A 53 -10.46 -46.76 11.59
CA THR A 53 -9.59 -46.24 10.54
C THR A 53 -8.19 -46.71 10.89
N ASN A 54 -7.61 -47.63 10.10
CA ASN A 54 -6.24 -48.15 10.23
C ASN A 54 -5.17 -47.04 10.00
N VAL A 55 -5.30 -45.90 10.66
CA VAL A 55 -4.52 -44.68 10.48
C VAL A 55 -3.97 -44.32 11.86
N ASN A 56 -2.65 -44.40 12.02
CA ASN A 56 -1.96 -44.07 13.26
C ASN A 56 -1.51 -42.59 13.23
N GLU A 57 -2.35 -41.64 13.69
CA GLU A 57 -1.96 -40.23 13.93
C GLU A 57 -2.90 -39.54 14.96
N PRO A 58 -2.55 -38.31 15.43
CA PRO A 58 -1.79 -38.01 16.65
C PRO A 58 -2.65 -38.03 17.93
N ARG A 59 -2.08 -38.55 19.04
CA ARG A 59 -2.69 -38.53 20.38
C ARG A 59 -3.01 -37.10 20.81
N ASN A 60 -4.29 -36.79 21.02
CA ASN A 60 -4.66 -35.49 21.57
C ASN A 60 -4.78 -35.56 23.09
N ASN A 61 -4.41 -34.47 23.76
CA ASN A 61 -4.44 -34.35 25.23
C ASN A 61 -5.88 -34.26 25.74
N ASN A 62 -6.07 -34.30 27.07
CA ASN A 62 -7.32 -34.46 27.85
C ASN A 62 -8.50 -33.47 27.60
N ASP A 63 -8.53 -32.77 26.47
CA ASP A 63 -9.31 -31.56 26.21
C ASP A 63 -10.45 -31.75 25.16
N SER A 64 -10.75 -32.98 24.72
CA SER A 64 -11.87 -33.24 23.78
C SER A 64 -12.98 -34.12 24.40
N ILE A 65 -14.22 -33.93 23.96
CA ILE A 65 -15.37 -34.77 24.34
C ILE A 65 -16.14 -35.25 23.12
N LEU A 66 -16.56 -36.51 23.12
CA LEU A 66 -17.52 -37.06 22.16
C LEU A 66 -18.80 -37.45 22.89
N PHE A 67 -19.91 -36.96 22.36
CA PHE A 67 -21.26 -37.23 22.82
C PHE A 67 -22.07 -37.82 21.66
N ALA A 68 -22.79 -38.92 21.90
CA ALA A 68 -23.64 -39.59 20.92
C ALA A 68 -24.90 -40.10 21.60
N LYS A 69 -26.08 -39.57 21.24
CA LYS A 69 -27.37 -40.02 21.78
C LYS A 69 -28.52 -39.89 20.79
N GLN A 70 -29.55 -40.70 21.01
CA GLN A 70 -30.87 -40.46 20.43
C GLN A 70 -31.52 -39.23 21.12
N PRO A 71 -31.96 -38.22 20.35
CA PRO A 71 -32.55 -36.99 20.90
C PRO A 71 -33.83 -37.22 21.70
N ASP A 72 -34.75 -38.03 21.16
CA ASP A 72 -36.00 -38.39 21.84
C ASP A 72 -35.84 -39.76 22.52
N GLN A 73 -35.89 -39.76 23.84
CA GLN A 73 -35.78 -40.97 24.66
C GLN A 73 -37.13 -41.42 25.25
N GLY A 74 -38.25 -40.83 24.82
CA GLY A 74 -39.60 -41.20 25.29
C GLY A 74 -39.95 -40.77 26.72
N ASN A 75 -39.06 -40.06 27.42
CA ASN A 75 -39.19 -39.68 28.84
C ASN A 75 -39.49 -38.18 29.06
N ASN A 76 -40.15 -37.51 28.12
CA ASN A 76 -40.54 -36.08 28.20
C ASN A 76 -39.35 -35.08 28.28
N VAL A 77 -38.11 -35.55 28.13
CA VAL A 77 -36.88 -34.77 28.09
C VAL A 77 -36.18 -35.05 26.77
N MET A 78 -35.94 -34.01 25.98
CA MET A 78 -35.25 -34.11 24.70
C MET A 78 -33.80 -33.66 24.85
N ILE A 79 -32.86 -34.44 24.32
CA ILE A 79 -31.45 -34.05 24.27
C ILE A 79 -31.25 -33.08 23.10
N LEU A 80 -30.75 -31.88 23.41
CA LEU A 80 -30.60 -30.78 22.46
C LEU A 80 -29.16 -30.57 22.01
N GLY A 81 -28.17 -30.99 22.81
CA GLY A 81 -26.77 -30.87 22.42
C GLY A 81 -25.79 -31.07 23.56
N ALA A 82 -24.66 -30.36 23.50
CA ALA A 82 -23.56 -30.51 24.45
C ALA A 82 -22.88 -29.17 24.74
N SER A 83 -22.32 -29.06 25.94
CA SER A 83 -21.45 -27.96 26.36
C SER A 83 -20.13 -28.49 26.90
N PHE A 84 -19.11 -27.65 26.85
CA PHE A 84 -17.78 -27.95 27.35
C PHE A 84 -17.19 -26.75 28.08
N THR A 85 -16.55 -27.03 29.20
CA THR A 85 -15.82 -26.05 30.02
C THR A 85 -14.38 -26.52 30.20
N THR A 86 -13.44 -25.69 29.75
CA THR A 86 -12.00 -25.98 29.85
C THR A 86 -11.60 -26.30 31.28
N GLY A 87 -10.92 -27.43 31.49
CA GLY A 87 -10.47 -27.90 32.80
C GLY A 87 -11.55 -28.53 33.69
N VAL A 88 -12.81 -28.53 33.28
CA VAL A 88 -13.92 -29.19 34.00
C VAL A 88 -14.45 -30.39 33.21
N GLY A 89 -14.60 -30.25 31.89
CA GLY A 89 -15.09 -31.30 31.00
C GLY A 89 -16.44 -30.98 30.35
N GLY A 90 -17.02 -32.02 29.74
CA GLY A 90 -18.27 -31.93 28.99
C GLY A 90 -19.53 -32.08 29.83
N GLN A 91 -20.65 -31.56 29.35
CA GLN A 91 -22.00 -31.80 29.87
C GLN A 91 -23.00 -31.94 28.73
N VAL A 92 -24.06 -32.71 28.98
CA VAL A 92 -25.17 -32.90 28.04
C VAL A 92 -26.21 -31.80 28.26
N ILE A 93 -26.67 -31.19 27.17
CA ILE A 93 -27.74 -30.19 27.19
C ILE A 93 -29.04 -30.84 26.75
N ASP A 94 -30.07 -30.69 27.57
CA ASP A 94 -31.42 -31.20 27.35
C ASP A 94 -32.47 -30.12 27.62
N SER A 95 -33.74 -30.42 27.31
CA SER A 95 -34.85 -29.49 27.46
C SER A 95 -35.10 -29.04 28.91
N SER A 96 -34.58 -29.74 29.92
CA SER A 96 -34.72 -29.39 31.34
C SER A 96 -33.58 -28.50 31.85
N ASN A 97 -32.45 -28.47 31.15
CA ASN A 97 -31.22 -27.83 31.62
C ASN A 97 -30.63 -26.81 30.63
N ILE A 98 -31.35 -26.47 29.56
CA ILE A 98 -30.93 -25.54 28.49
C ILE A 98 -30.40 -24.20 29.03
N ASP A 99 -30.97 -23.69 30.13
CA ASP A 99 -30.55 -22.43 30.74
C ASP A 99 -29.10 -22.45 31.24
N ARG A 100 -28.52 -23.64 31.47
CA ARG A 100 -27.10 -23.79 31.83
C ARG A 100 -26.17 -23.27 30.75
N VAL A 101 -26.64 -23.22 29.50
CA VAL A 101 -25.88 -22.62 28.40
C VAL A 101 -25.63 -21.14 28.64
N ASN A 102 -26.43 -20.44 29.45
CA ASN A 102 -26.23 -19.03 29.81
C ASN A 102 -25.22 -18.80 30.94
N THR A 103 -24.37 -19.79 31.25
CA THR A 103 -23.30 -19.64 32.25
C THR A 103 -22.00 -19.12 31.61
N PRO A 104 -21.28 -18.18 32.27
CA PRO A 104 -20.05 -17.59 31.72
C PRO A 104 -18.83 -18.53 31.76
N SER A 105 -18.96 -19.68 32.43
CA SER A 105 -17.90 -20.70 32.53
C SER A 105 -17.76 -21.53 31.26
N ILE A 106 -18.77 -21.59 30.39
CA ILE A 106 -18.75 -22.41 29.18
C ILE A 106 -17.73 -21.87 28.17
N THR A 107 -16.85 -22.75 27.70
CA THR A 107 -15.88 -22.46 26.64
C THR A 107 -16.50 -22.64 25.26
N ALA A 108 -17.23 -23.74 25.07
CA ALA A 108 -17.88 -24.07 23.81
C ALA A 108 -19.20 -24.81 24.06
N ALA A 109 -20.23 -24.52 23.28
CA ALA A 109 -21.47 -25.29 23.31
C ALA A 109 -22.17 -25.29 21.95
N ALA A 110 -22.95 -26.32 21.70
CA ALA A 110 -23.86 -26.40 20.57
C ALA A 110 -25.21 -26.92 21.05
N VAL A 111 -26.28 -26.24 20.61
CA VAL A 111 -27.67 -26.55 20.95
C VAL A 111 -28.49 -26.54 19.68
N VAL A 112 -29.14 -27.66 19.40
CA VAL A 112 -30.01 -27.82 18.23
C VAL A 112 -31.44 -27.46 18.63
N ASP A 113 -32.14 -26.75 17.76
CA ASP A 113 -33.55 -26.46 17.97
C ASP A 113 -34.38 -27.76 18.03
N ASN A 114 -35.35 -27.80 18.95
CA ASN A 114 -36.19 -28.97 19.20
C ASN A 114 -36.92 -29.44 17.93
N GLN A 115 -37.41 -28.51 17.09
CA GLN A 115 -38.11 -28.87 15.85
C GLN A 115 -37.18 -29.53 14.83
N SER A 116 -35.88 -29.22 14.87
CA SER A 116 -34.89 -29.81 13.98
C SER A 116 -34.56 -31.28 14.35
N LEU A 117 -34.89 -31.70 15.57
CA LEU A 117 -34.59 -33.03 16.12
C LEU A 117 -35.72 -34.06 15.93
N ILE A 118 -36.84 -33.66 15.35
CA ILE A 118 -37.92 -34.58 14.99
C ILE A 118 -37.39 -35.61 13.96
N ASP A 119 -37.74 -36.88 14.18
CA ASP A 119 -37.31 -38.05 13.39
C ASP A 119 -35.80 -38.35 13.37
N VAL A 120 -35.01 -37.66 14.21
CA VAL A 120 -33.57 -37.89 14.34
C VAL A 120 -33.31 -39.12 15.22
N VAL A 121 -32.54 -40.06 14.67
CA VAL A 121 -32.20 -41.35 15.30
C VAL A 121 -30.96 -41.22 16.17
N SER A 122 -29.99 -40.40 15.77
CA SER A 122 -28.81 -40.12 16.56
C SER A 122 -28.28 -38.72 16.29
N LEU A 123 -27.89 -38.03 17.36
CA LEU A 123 -27.19 -36.76 17.39
C LEU A 123 -25.81 -37.00 18.00
N ASN A 124 -24.77 -36.77 17.20
CA ASN A 124 -23.38 -36.97 17.59
C ASN A 124 -22.66 -35.62 17.53
N MET A 125 -22.06 -35.23 18.65
CA MET A 125 -21.29 -33.99 18.79
C MET A 125 -19.90 -34.28 19.36
N LEU A 126 -18.89 -33.72 18.72
CA LEU A 126 -17.51 -33.74 19.17
C LEU A 126 -17.04 -32.30 19.40
N ILE A 127 -16.59 -31.99 20.62
CA ILE A 127 -15.98 -30.70 20.93
C ILE A 127 -14.51 -30.94 21.20
N ILE A 128 -13.65 -30.26 20.44
CA ILE A 128 -12.19 -30.29 20.59
C ILE A 128 -11.77 -28.95 21.19
N ASP A 129 -11.42 -28.94 22.47
CA ASP A 129 -10.83 -27.77 23.10
C ASP A 129 -9.33 -27.68 22.80
N LYS A 130 -8.82 -26.45 22.76
CA LYS A 130 -7.43 -26.13 22.37
C LYS A 130 -6.92 -26.86 21.11
N PRO A 131 -7.61 -26.70 19.96
CA PRO A 131 -7.27 -27.37 18.70
C PRO A 131 -6.00 -26.79 18.02
N THR A 132 -4.85 -26.79 18.68
CA THR A 132 -3.59 -26.18 18.18
C THR A 132 -3.10 -26.78 16.87
N ALA A 133 -3.39 -28.06 16.61
CA ALA A 133 -3.07 -28.71 15.33
C ALA A 133 -3.84 -28.10 14.15
N TYR A 134 -5.02 -27.51 14.40
CA TYR A 134 -5.94 -27.03 13.37
C TYR A 134 -5.85 -25.52 13.10
N THR A 135 -4.94 -24.81 13.76
CA THR A 135 -4.83 -23.34 13.69
C THR A 135 -4.55 -22.82 12.28
N ASN A 136 -3.77 -23.56 11.47
CA ASN A 136 -3.29 -23.15 10.14
C ASN A 136 -3.87 -23.99 8.98
N VAL A 137 -5.07 -24.56 9.18
CA VAL A 137 -5.66 -25.48 8.18
C VAL A 137 -6.20 -24.71 6.96
N ASP A 138 -6.56 -23.44 7.11
CA ASP A 138 -6.97 -22.59 5.99
C ASP A 138 -5.79 -21.76 5.46
N GLN A 139 -5.22 -22.24 4.35
CA GLN A 139 -4.12 -21.55 3.66
C GLN A 139 -4.60 -20.58 2.57
N LYS A 140 -5.91 -20.55 2.26
CA LYS A 140 -6.45 -19.77 1.14
C LYS A 140 -6.95 -18.41 1.58
N THR A 141 -7.59 -18.33 2.73
CA THR A 141 -8.27 -17.10 3.19
C THR A 141 -7.49 -16.33 4.26
N ASN A 142 -6.34 -16.85 4.72
CA ASN A 142 -5.55 -16.31 5.83
C ASN A 142 -6.35 -16.15 7.15
N ARG A 143 -7.46 -16.86 7.30
CA ARG A 143 -8.24 -16.90 8.53
C ARG A 143 -7.54 -17.79 9.56
N THR A 144 -7.56 -17.33 10.81
CA THR A 144 -6.95 -18.05 11.93
C THR A 144 -8.04 -18.48 12.91
N LEU A 145 -7.86 -19.66 13.51
CA LEU A 145 -8.78 -20.18 14.52
C LEU A 145 -8.79 -19.31 15.79
N ALA A 146 -9.96 -19.11 16.41
CA ALA A 146 -10.13 -18.30 17.63
C ALA A 146 -10.65 -19.11 18.84
N SER A 147 -11.30 -20.26 18.60
CA SER A 147 -12.04 -21.01 19.61
C SER A 147 -11.80 -22.52 19.52
N SER A 148 -12.44 -23.27 20.42
CA SER A 148 -12.64 -24.72 20.29
C SER A 148 -13.40 -25.05 18.98
N ILE A 149 -13.19 -26.24 18.44
CA ILE A 149 -13.89 -26.76 17.26
C ILE A 149 -15.08 -27.59 17.72
N ILE A 150 -16.25 -27.38 17.11
CA ILE A 150 -17.46 -28.17 17.37
C ILE A 150 -17.88 -28.88 16.09
N MET A 151 -17.87 -30.20 16.13
CA MET A 151 -18.32 -31.05 15.05
C MET A 151 -19.68 -31.64 15.40
N VAL A 152 -20.65 -31.50 14.49
CA VAL A 152 -22.00 -31.99 14.69
C VAL A 152 -22.39 -32.83 13.50
N THR A 153 -22.89 -34.04 13.78
CA THR A 153 -23.46 -34.92 12.78
C THR A 153 -24.76 -35.50 13.31
N LEU A 154 -25.74 -35.69 12.44
CA LEU A 154 -27.00 -36.32 12.79
C LEU A 154 -27.35 -37.41 11.80
N ARG A 155 -28.16 -38.36 12.26
CA ARG A 155 -28.72 -39.43 11.43
C ARG A 155 -30.24 -39.41 11.55
N ARG A 156 -30.93 -39.35 10.42
CA ARG A 156 -32.41 -39.38 10.33
C ARG A 156 -32.87 -40.69 9.68
N ASN A 157 -34.11 -41.10 9.96
CA ASN A 157 -34.75 -42.22 9.26
C ASN A 157 -35.11 -41.90 7.81
N ASP A 158 -35.43 -40.63 7.52
CA ASP A 158 -35.80 -40.15 6.19
C ASP A 158 -34.61 -39.53 5.45
N THR A 159 -34.50 -39.75 4.13
CA THR A 159 -33.34 -39.38 3.31
C THR A 159 -33.34 -37.92 2.82
N LYS A 160 -34.36 -37.13 3.19
CA LYS A 160 -34.43 -35.72 2.78
C LYS A 160 -33.63 -34.84 3.75
N PRO A 161 -32.68 -34.02 3.26
CA PRO A 161 -32.03 -33.01 4.09
C PRO A 161 -33.08 -31.95 4.47
N ALA A 162 -33.41 -31.84 5.75
CA ALA A 162 -34.14 -30.67 6.24
C ALA A 162 -33.15 -29.61 6.69
N SER A 163 -33.53 -28.34 6.49
CA SER A 163 -32.89 -27.21 7.15
C SER A 163 -32.86 -27.45 8.64
N MET A 164 -31.71 -27.24 9.25
CA MET A 164 -31.52 -27.32 10.69
C MET A 164 -31.43 -25.90 11.26
N ASP A 165 -31.59 -25.75 12.57
CA ASP A 165 -31.14 -24.54 13.28
C ASP A 165 -30.31 -24.99 14.47
N ILE A 166 -29.02 -24.65 14.44
CA ILE A 166 -28.08 -24.94 15.51
C ILE A 166 -27.47 -23.66 16.06
N SER A 167 -27.66 -23.42 17.35
CA SER A 167 -27.03 -22.34 18.09
C SER A 167 -25.67 -22.77 18.61
N LEU A 168 -24.64 -21.99 18.30
CA LEU A 168 -23.25 -22.22 18.62
C LEU A 168 -22.72 -21.12 19.53
N TYR A 169 -21.93 -21.51 20.52
CA TYR A 169 -21.39 -20.64 21.55
C TYR A 169 -19.88 -20.83 21.61
N PHE A 170 -19.12 -19.76 21.43
CA PHE A 170 -17.66 -19.80 21.36
C PHE A 170 -17.02 -18.74 22.24
N LYS A 171 -16.23 -19.18 23.22
CA LYS A 171 -15.30 -18.33 23.96
C LYS A 171 -13.97 -18.24 23.21
N VAL A 172 -13.43 -17.04 23.10
CA VAL A 172 -12.09 -16.85 22.53
C VAL A 172 -11.08 -17.43 23.52
N LEU A 173 -10.24 -18.34 23.04
CA LEU A 173 -9.20 -18.96 23.84
C LEU A 173 -7.98 -18.03 23.88
N SER A 174 -7.39 -17.84 25.06
CA SER A 174 -6.30 -16.87 25.25
C SER A 174 -5.07 -17.14 24.39
N GLU A 175 -4.82 -18.40 24.03
CA GLU A 175 -3.75 -18.83 23.14
C GLU A 175 -3.98 -18.49 21.65
N PHE A 176 -5.25 -18.27 21.27
CA PHE A 176 -5.65 -17.91 19.91
C PHE A 176 -6.14 -16.46 19.81
N GLU A 177 -6.09 -15.71 20.91
CA GLU A 177 -6.50 -14.32 20.94
C GLU A 177 -5.58 -13.46 20.05
N PRO A 178 -6.13 -12.68 19.11
CA PRO A 178 -5.34 -11.91 18.19
C PRO A 178 -4.62 -10.76 18.92
N LYS A 179 -3.33 -10.59 18.64
CA LYS A 179 -2.53 -9.45 19.11
C LYS A 179 -2.88 -8.13 18.40
N VAL A 180 -3.72 -8.21 17.37
CA VAL A 180 -4.16 -7.10 16.53
C VAL A 180 -5.69 -7.06 16.55
N PRO A 181 -6.32 -5.92 16.28
CA PRO A 181 -7.76 -5.86 16.09
C PRO A 181 -8.20 -6.85 15.01
N ALA A 182 -9.30 -7.54 15.24
CA ALA A 182 -9.76 -8.63 14.38
C ALA A 182 -11.28 -8.60 14.22
N ASP A 183 -11.73 -9.01 13.05
CA ASP A 183 -13.13 -9.35 12.81
C ASP A 183 -13.30 -10.86 12.99
N TYR A 184 -14.37 -11.25 13.68
CA TYR A 184 -14.67 -12.64 14.01
C TYR A 184 -15.81 -13.15 13.13
N PHE A 185 -15.72 -14.42 12.76
CA PHE A 185 -16.66 -15.11 11.88
C PHE A 185 -17.00 -16.46 12.48
N CYS A 186 -18.29 -16.79 12.52
CA CYS A 186 -18.71 -18.18 12.71
C CYS A 186 -18.64 -18.86 11.35
N SER A 187 -17.81 -19.89 11.26
CA SER A 187 -17.54 -20.56 10.00
C SER A 187 -17.58 -22.07 10.18
N PHE A 188 -17.92 -22.78 9.12
CA PHE A 188 -17.70 -24.21 9.02
C PHE A 188 -16.54 -24.52 8.09
N TYR A 189 -15.87 -25.64 8.33
CA TYR A 189 -14.80 -26.10 7.46
C TYR A 189 -15.38 -26.84 6.25
N ASP A 190 -15.22 -26.27 5.05
CA ASP A 190 -15.65 -26.90 3.80
C ASP A 190 -14.53 -27.78 3.25
N THR A 191 -14.75 -29.09 3.26
CA THR A 191 -13.79 -30.10 2.78
C THR A 191 -13.55 -30.03 1.28
N ASN A 192 -14.50 -29.52 0.49
CA ASN A 192 -14.33 -29.41 -0.96
C ASN A 192 -13.40 -28.26 -1.33
N THR A 193 -13.56 -27.11 -0.65
CA THR A 193 -12.75 -25.92 -0.89
C THR A 193 -11.49 -25.85 -0.03
N GLN A 194 -11.39 -26.71 1.00
CA GLN A 194 -10.33 -26.75 2.00
C GLN A 194 -10.16 -25.41 2.73
N ALA A 195 -11.27 -24.73 3.03
CA ALA A 195 -11.29 -23.40 3.63
C ALA A 195 -12.46 -23.22 4.61
N TRP A 196 -12.35 -22.24 5.49
CA TRP A 196 -13.46 -21.82 6.36
C TRP A 196 -14.48 -21.02 5.56
N ASN A 197 -15.76 -21.38 5.69
CA ASN A 197 -16.87 -20.78 4.95
C ASN A 197 -18.01 -20.38 5.90
N GLU A 198 -18.71 -19.30 5.61
CA GLU A 198 -19.82 -18.75 6.40
C GLU A 198 -21.21 -19.00 5.80
N SER A 199 -21.30 -19.67 4.64
CA SER A 199 -22.58 -19.93 3.99
C SER A 199 -23.53 -20.72 4.90
N GLY A 200 -24.71 -20.19 5.18
CA GLY A 200 -25.68 -20.83 6.07
C GLY A 200 -25.46 -20.55 7.56
N CYS A 201 -24.49 -19.68 7.92
CA CYS A 201 -24.27 -19.21 9.29
C CYS A 201 -24.58 -17.72 9.44
N THR A 202 -25.11 -17.34 10.60
CA THR A 202 -25.36 -15.94 10.98
C THR A 202 -24.08 -15.28 11.51
N LYS A 203 -24.04 -13.94 11.44
CA LYS A 203 -22.91 -13.16 11.96
C LYS A 203 -22.79 -13.34 13.48
N PRO A 204 -21.57 -13.54 14.02
CA PRO A 204 -21.38 -13.77 15.44
C PRO A 204 -21.71 -12.52 16.27
N ILE A 205 -22.51 -12.69 17.31
CA ILE A 205 -22.91 -11.65 18.25
C ILE A 205 -22.08 -11.81 19.52
N PHE A 206 -21.29 -10.79 19.86
CA PHE A 206 -20.55 -10.79 21.12
C PHE A 206 -21.46 -10.45 22.31
N LYS A 207 -21.54 -11.34 23.30
CA LYS A 207 -22.26 -11.13 24.55
C LYS A 207 -21.28 -10.73 25.65
N SER A 208 -21.21 -9.44 25.97
CA SER A 208 -20.27 -8.90 26.96
C SER A 208 -20.45 -9.48 28.36
N SER A 209 -21.68 -9.80 28.77
CA SER A 209 -21.99 -10.41 30.07
C SER A 209 -21.45 -11.84 30.22
N LEU A 210 -21.26 -12.55 29.11
CA LEU A 210 -20.81 -13.94 29.08
C LEU A 210 -19.39 -14.09 28.51
N ASN A 211 -18.82 -13.00 27.99
CA ASN A 211 -17.51 -12.94 27.34
C ASN A 211 -17.33 -14.02 26.25
N ARG A 212 -18.30 -14.11 25.33
CA ARG A 212 -18.31 -15.11 24.25
C ARG A 212 -19.10 -14.64 23.04
N TYR A 213 -18.88 -15.30 21.91
CA TYR A 213 -19.64 -15.11 20.68
C TYR A 213 -20.74 -16.15 20.55
N GLU A 214 -21.89 -15.72 20.02
CA GLU A 214 -23.05 -16.56 19.77
C GLU A 214 -23.49 -16.40 18.31
N CYS A 215 -23.80 -17.50 17.66
CA CYS A 215 -24.28 -17.53 16.28
C CYS A 215 -25.18 -18.75 16.06
N SER A 216 -25.93 -18.74 14.97
CA SER A 216 -26.77 -19.85 14.51
C SER A 216 -26.42 -20.23 13.06
N CYS A 217 -26.45 -21.52 12.76
CA CYS A 217 -26.22 -22.07 11.42
C CYS A 217 -27.35 -23.04 11.01
N ASP A 218 -27.53 -23.22 9.70
CA ASP A 218 -28.65 -23.98 9.13
C ASP A 218 -28.36 -25.45 8.76
N HIS A 219 -27.17 -25.94 9.13
CA HIS A 219 -26.64 -27.23 8.69
C HIS A 219 -25.83 -27.93 9.80
N THR A 220 -25.38 -29.17 9.53
CA THR A 220 -24.49 -29.94 10.42
C THR A 220 -23.15 -30.19 9.75
N THR A 221 -22.09 -29.63 10.31
CA THR A 221 -20.73 -29.71 9.79
C THR A 221 -19.74 -29.57 10.95
N THR A 222 -18.54 -29.07 10.67
CA THR A 222 -17.51 -28.74 11.67
C THR A 222 -17.38 -27.24 11.77
N PHE A 223 -17.78 -26.68 12.90
CA PHE A 223 -17.84 -25.26 13.17
C PHE A 223 -16.69 -24.78 14.04
N ALA A 224 -16.29 -23.54 13.82
CA ALA A 224 -15.43 -22.80 14.73
C ALA A 224 -15.67 -21.30 14.62
N LEU A 225 -15.25 -20.56 15.65
CA LEU A 225 -15.01 -19.13 15.53
C LEU A 225 -13.62 -18.94 14.93
N VAL A 226 -13.55 -18.24 13.81
CA VAL A 226 -12.30 -17.84 13.16
C VAL A 226 -12.20 -16.32 13.15
N TRP A 227 -10.99 -15.80 13.06
CA TRP A 227 -10.73 -14.38 13.00
C TRP A 227 -9.84 -14.04 11.82
N LEU A 228 -10.06 -12.83 11.29
CA LEU A 228 -9.22 -12.21 10.29
C LEU A 228 -8.69 -10.88 10.85
N PRO A 229 -7.40 -10.55 10.67
CA PRO A 229 -6.90 -9.24 11.07
C PRO A 229 -7.75 -8.14 10.45
N LYS A 230 -8.31 -7.28 11.30
CA LYS A 230 -9.01 -6.09 10.87
C LYS A 230 -7.96 -5.15 10.32
N LEU A 231 -7.85 -5.05 8.99
CA LEU A 231 -7.09 -3.97 8.38
C LEU A 231 -7.81 -2.67 8.75
N HIS A 232 -7.34 -2.00 9.80
CA HIS A 232 -7.74 -0.63 10.07
C HIS A 232 -7.16 0.27 8.96
N LEU A 233 -7.83 0.32 7.80
CA LEU A 233 -7.69 1.44 6.88
C LEU A 233 -8.56 2.57 7.42
N THR A 234 -8.00 3.31 8.37
CA THR A 234 -8.65 4.47 8.96
C THR A 234 -8.99 5.52 7.90
N ARG A 235 -10.15 6.15 8.04
CA ARG A 235 -10.56 7.40 7.35
C ARG A 235 -9.56 8.57 7.51
N TYR A 236 -8.57 8.44 8.38
CA TYR A 236 -7.53 9.43 8.60
C TYR A 236 -6.37 9.23 7.62
N LEU A 237 -6.00 10.30 6.91
CA LEU A 237 -4.75 10.36 6.15
C LEU A 237 -3.59 10.13 7.11
N ASN A 238 -2.64 9.26 6.74
CA ASN A 238 -1.45 9.06 7.54
C ASN A 238 -0.59 10.33 7.53
N SER A 239 0.30 10.47 8.51
CA SER A 239 1.21 11.64 8.60
C SER A 239 2.05 11.83 7.33
N GLN A 240 2.43 10.74 6.65
CA GLN A 240 3.11 10.78 5.35
C GLN A 240 2.24 11.34 4.23
N ASP A 241 0.96 10.95 4.18
CA ASP A 241 0.03 11.42 3.15
C ASP A 241 -0.23 12.92 3.30
N ILE A 242 -0.45 13.37 4.54
CA ILE A 242 -0.61 14.79 4.88
C ILE A 242 0.67 15.57 4.52
N ALA A 243 1.84 15.06 4.91
CA ALA A 243 3.11 15.69 4.59
C ALA A 243 3.32 15.79 3.07
N SER A 244 2.97 14.75 2.31
CA SER A 244 3.06 14.75 0.84
C SER A 244 2.21 15.87 0.23
N LEU A 245 0.95 16.02 0.66
CA LEU A 245 0.06 17.09 0.18
C LEU A 245 0.62 18.48 0.51
N VAL A 246 1.08 18.68 1.75
CA VAL A 246 1.63 19.97 2.20
C VAL A 246 2.91 20.32 1.43
N PHE A 247 3.85 19.38 1.31
CA PHE A 247 5.12 19.61 0.64
C PHE A 247 4.95 19.87 -0.85
N GLN A 248 4.09 19.10 -1.53
CA GLN A 248 3.78 19.36 -2.95
C GLN A 248 3.14 20.73 -3.15
N SER A 249 2.27 21.18 -2.23
CA SER A 249 1.66 22.51 -2.28
C SER A 249 2.73 23.61 -2.16
N ILE A 250 3.69 23.47 -1.25
CA ILE A 250 4.84 24.38 -1.12
C ILE A 250 5.64 24.38 -2.43
N SER A 251 5.93 23.21 -2.99
CA SER A 251 6.66 23.08 -4.26
C SER A 251 5.95 23.78 -5.41
N ILE A 252 4.62 23.67 -5.52
CA ILE A 252 3.83 24.37 -6.55
C ILE A 252 4.04 25.89 -6.42
N CYS A 253 3.93 26.46 -5.22
CA CYS A 253 4.17 27.88 -4.99
C CYS A 253 5.60 28.31 -5.40
N CYS A 254 6.60 27.48 -5.08
CA CYS A 254 7.99 27.73 -5.49
C CYS A 254 8.17 27.69 -7.02
N PHE A 255 7.57 26.71 -7.70
CA PHE A 255 7.63 26.63 -9.17
C PHE A 255 6.94 27.83 -9.84
N ILE A 256 5.78 28.25 -9.33
CA ILE A 256 5.08 29.45 -9.81
C ILE A 256 5.99 30.68 -9.67
N ALA A 257 6.64 30.87 -8.52
CA ALA A 257 7.55 31.99 -8.31
C ALA A 257 8.73 31.99 -9.29
N ILE A 258 9.33 30.82 -9.57
CA ILE A 258 10.41 30.69 -10.58
C ILE A 258 9.90 31.06 -11.97
N ILE A 259 8.73 30.56 -12.37
CA ILE A 259 8.14 30.80 -13.69
C ILE A 259 7.81 32.28 -13.86
N ILE A 260 7.14 32.90 -12.89
CA ILE A 260 6.83 34.34 -12.91
C ILE A 260 8.11 35.16 -13.03
N HIS A 261 9.12 34.86 -12.21
CA HIS A 261 10.39 35.58 -12.26
C HIS A 261 11.10 35.43 -13.62
N ALA A 262 11.10 34.23 -14.21
CA ALA A 262 11.65 33.99 -15.54
C ALA A 262 10.91 34.79 -16.63
N ILE A 263 9.58 34.87 -16.55
CA ILE A 263 8.75 35.66 -17.46
C ILE A 263 9.02 37.16 -17.31
N VAL A 264 9.09 37.67 -16.08
CA VAL A 264 9.37 39.09 -15.80
C VAL A 264 10.72 39.52 -16.35
N ILE A 265 11.77 38.71 -16.18
CA ILE A 265 13.10 38.99 -16.74
C ILE A 265 13.03 39.08 -18.27
N ARG A 266 12.30 38.15 -18.91
CA ARG A 266 12.16 38.13 -20.37
C ARG A 266 11.48 39.39 -20.90
N PHE A 267 10.49 39.94 -20.19
CA PHE A 267 9.81 41.16 -20.59
C PHE A 267 10.62 42.43 -20.32
N ARG A 268 11.41 42.47 -19.23
CA ARG A 268 12.20 43.66 -18.88
C ARG A 268 13.43 43.87 -19.74
N ASP A 269 14.16 42.80 -20.07
CA ASP A 269 15.42 42.89 -20.80
C ASP A 269 15.41 42.00 -22.06
N PRO A 270 14.93 42.50 -23.21
CA PRO A 270 14.93 41.72 -24.46
C PRO A 270 16.35 41.36 -24.95
N THR A 271 17.38 42.07 -24.49
CA THR A 271 18.80 41.78 -24.74
C THR A 271 19.40 40.73 -23.80
N MET A 272 18.86 40.56 -22.58
CA MET A 272 19.11 39.38 -21.72
C MET A 272 18.11 38.26 -22.06
N SER A 273 17.95 37.95 -23.35
CA SER A 273 17.01 36.91 -23.77
C SER A 273 17.25 35.62 -22.98
N LEU A 274 16.15 34.98 -22.54
CA LEU A 274 16.20 33.67 -21.90
C LEU A 274 16.97 32.74 -22.85
N GLN A 275 18.23 32.44 -22.51
CA GLN A 275 19.03 31.60 -23.37
C GLN A 275 18.31 30.26 -23.48
N THR A 276 18.34 29.62 -24.65
CA THR A 276 17.70 28.32 -24.85
C THR A 276 18.23 27.24 -23.89
N ASN A 277 19.37 27.49 -23.24
CA ASN A 277 19.92 26.67 -22.14
C ASN A 277 19.14 26.76 -20.82
N ASP A 278 18.45 27.87 -20.55
CA ASP A 278 17.69 28.08 -19.31
C ASP A 278 16.24 27.56 -19.44
N LEU A 279 15.80 27.18 -20.66
CA LEU A 279 14.44 26.72 -20.94
C LEU A 279 14.14 25.26 -20.55
N PRO A 280 15.04 24.26 -20.78
CA PRO A 280 14.76 22.87 -20.40
C PRO A 280 14.50 22.66 -18.90
N PRO A 281 15.29 23.25 -17.96
CA PRO A 281 14.98 23.17 -16.54
C PRO A 281 13.61 23.77 -16.19
N LEU A 282 13.22 24.86 -16.85
CA LEU A 282 11.91 25.51 -16.64
C LEU A 282 10.76 24.61 -17.13
N MET A 283 10.94 23.92 -18.27
CA MET A 283 9.97 22.93 -18.75
C MET A 283 9.81 21.77 -17.76
N SER A 284 10.91 21.26 -17.17
CA SER A 284 10.84 20.24 -16.12
C SER A 284 10.06 20.74 -14.90
N CYS A 285 10.28 21.99 -14.47
CA CYS A 285 9.54 22.59 -13.36
C CYS A 285 8.05 22.70 -13.67
N ALA A 286 7.69 23.20 -14.86
CA ALA A 286 6.30 23.38 -15.26
C ALA A 286 5.54 22.04 -15.33
N VAL A 287 6.16 21.00 -15.90
CA VAL A 287 5.52 19.67 -15.98
C VAL A 287 5.37 19.03 -14.61
N THR A 288 6.39 19.15 -13.74
CA THR A 288 6.32 18.62 -12.36
C THR A 288 5.26 19.35 -11.54
N MET A 289 5.14 20.68 -11.71
CA MET A 289 4.09 21.47 -11.09
C MET A 289 2.69 21.00 -11.52
N ILE A 290 2.46 20.81 -12.82
CA ILE A 290 1.19 20.32 -13.35
C ILE A 290 0.88 18.92 -12.80
N LEU A 291 1.88 18.03 -12.75
CA LEU A 291 1.74 16.71 -12.14
C LEU A 291 1.27 16.80 -10.67
N PHE A 292 1.90 17.64 -9.85
CA PHE A 292 1.51 17.80 -8.45
C PHE A 292 0.09 18.34 -8.29
N ILE A 293 -0.33 19.28 -9.14
CA ILE A 293 -1.71 19.78 -9.15
C ILE A 293 -2.71 18.65 -9.41
N PHE A 294 -2.48 17.84 -10.45
CA PHE A 294 -3.37 16.72 -10.76
C PHE A 294 -3.31 15.61 -9.71
N PHE A 295 -2.15 15.37 -9.10
CA PHE A 295 -2.01 14.39 -8.02
C PHE A 295 -2.79 14.80 -6.77
N ILE A 296 -2.69 16.06 -6.36
CA ILE A 296 -3.50 16.61 -5.25
C ILE A 296 -4.99 16.54 -5.61
N ALA A 297 -5.37 16.89 -6.84
CA ALA A 297 -6.76 16.79 -7.27
C ALA A 297 -7.30 15.35 -7.19
N LEU A 298 -6.50 14.35 -7.61
CA LEU A 298 -6.83 12.92 -7.48
C LEU A 298 -7.01 12.51 -6.02
N ALA A 299 -6.04 12.85 -5.16
CA ALA A 299 -6.07 12.52 -3.74
C ALA A 299 -7.28 13.15 -3.03
N MET A 300 -7.56 14.43 -3.28
CA MET A 300 -8.70 15.12 -2.68
C MET A 300 -10.04 14.60 -3.21
N THR A 301 -10.13 14.26 -4.51
CA THR A 301 -11.37 13.70 -5.07
C THR A 301 -11.66 12.32 -4.48
N THR A 302 -10.64 11.47 -4.33
CA THR A 302 -10.77 10.14 -3.70
C THR A 302 -11.12 10.24 -2.23
N TYR A 303 -10.44 11.11 -1.49
CA TYR A 303 -10.75 11.35 -0.08
C TYR A 303 -12.20 11.82 0.14
N THR A 304 -12.69 12.75 -0.68
CA THR A 304 -14.02 13.37 -0.51
C THR A 304 -15.18 12.50 -1.01
N LYS A 305 -14.99 11.72 -2.08
CA LYS A 305 -16.07 10.94 -2.70
C LYS A 305 -16.14 9.48 -2.28
N THR A 306 -15.15 8.97 -1.54
CA THR A 306 -15.21 7.58 -1.03
C THR A 306 -16.31 7.48 0.03
N SER A 307 -17.35 6.70 -0.25
CA SER A 307 -18.53 6.60 0.62
C SER A 307 -18.37 5.52 1.70
N SER A 308 -17.66 4.43 1.39
CA SER A 308 -17.45 3.30 2.30
C SER A 308 -16.04 2.71 2.16
N GLU A 309 -15.60 2.03 3.22
CA GLU A 309 -14.32 1.31 3.25
C GLU A 309 -14.34 0.06 2.36
N ASP A 310 -15.52 -0.51 2.11
CA ASP A 310 -15.70 -1.69 1.25
C ASP A 310 -15.69 -1.36 -0.26
N GLN A 311 -15.61 -0.07 -0.62
CA GLN A 311 -15.61 0.35 -2.01
C GLN A 311 -14.24 0.13 -2.65
N THR A 312 -14.13 -0.88 -3.51
CA THR A 312 -12.87 -1.23 -4.21
C THR A 312 -12.82 -0.74 -5.66
N SER A 313 -13.96 -0.36 -6.25
CA SER A 313 -14.02 0.10 -7.63
C SER A 313 -13.82 1.62 -7.73
N CYS A 314 -12.95 2.04 -8.63
CA CYS A 314 -12.72 3.46 -8.90
C CYS A 314 -13.95 4.12 -9.54
N PHE A 315 -14.34 5.28 -9.03
CA PHE A 315 -15.38 6.10 -9.64
C PHE A 315 -14.84 6.92 -10.82
N LEU A 316 -15.73 7.25 -11.78
CA LEU A 316 -15.35 7.86 -13.07
C LEU A 316 -14.41 9.07 -12.94
N SER A 317 -14.72 10.02 -12.06
CA SER A 317 -13.86 11.20 -11.88
C SER A 317 -12.46 10.86 -11.35
N SER A 318 -12.33 9.82 -10.52
CA SER A 318 -11.01 9.38 -10.05
C SER A 318 -10.24 8.67 -11.14
N SER A 319 -10.89 7.82 -11.93
CA SER A 319 -10.23 7.10 -13.02
C SER A 319 -9.70 8.07 -14.08
N VAL A 320 -10.48 9.10 -14.43
CA VAL A 320 -10.04 10.16 -15.34
C VAL A 320 -8.81 10.88 -14.78
N LEU A 321 -8.87 11.34 -13.52
CA LEU A 321 -7.75 12.01 -12.86
C LEU A 321 -6.52 11.10 -12.75
N MET A 322 -6.70 9.82 -12.46
CA MET A 322 -5.63 8.82 -12.39
C MET A 322 -4.89 8.73 -13.73
N PHE A 323 -5.59 8.63 -14.86
CA PHE A 323 -4.95 8.60 -16.18
C PHE A 323 -4.26 9.91 -16.56
N PHE A 324 -4.80 11.06 -16.14
CA PHE A 324 -4.10 12.35 -16.28
C PHE A 324 -2.81 12.39 -15.47
N VAL A 325 -2.86 11.99 -14.20
CA VAL A 325 -1.68 11.90 -13.34
C VAL A 325 -0.66 10.96 -13.97
N TYR A 326 -1.09 9.78 -14.42
CA TYR A 326 -0.22 8.81 -15.07
C TYR A 326 0.43 9.37 -16.35
N PHE A 327 -0.33 10.07 -17.20
CA PHE A 327 0.20 10.77 -18.36
C PHE A 327 1.28 11.77 -17.96
N PHE A 328 1.02 12.62 -16.97
CA PHE A 328 1.98 13.62 -16.51
C PHE A 328 3.19 13.01 -15.81
N ILE A 329 3.09 11.84 -15.18
CA ILE A 329 4.24 11.11 -14.63
C ILE A 329 5.19 10.70 -15.77
N ILE A 330 4.67 10.00 -16.78
CA ILE A 330 5.50 9.55 -17.92
C ILE A 330 6.06 10.75 -18.68
N PHE A 331 5.24 11.78 -18.89
CA PHE A 331 5.65 13.01 -19.56
C PHE A 331 6.74 13.74 -18.77
N MET A 332 6.61 13.84 -17.45
CA MET A 332 7.63 14.40 -16.57
C MET A 332 8.96 13.65 -16.75
N PHE A 333 8.97 12.32 -16.71
CA PHE A 333 10.20 11.54 -16.90
C PHE A 333 10.80 11.73 -18.30
N CYS A 334 9.99 11.81 -19.35
CA CYS A 334 10.49 12.12 -20.70
C CYS A 334 11.15 13.51 -20.77
N ILE A 335 10.55 14.52 -20.13
CA ILE A 335 11.11 15.89 -20.07
C ILE A 335 12.37 15.94 -19.23
N LYS A 336 12.41 15.28 -18.06
CA LYS A 336 13.61 15.19 -17.21
C LYS A 336 14.75 14.48 -17.94
N THR A 337 14.44 13.46 -18.74
CA THR A 337 15.41 12.78 -19.61
C THR A 337 15.91 13.68 -20.73
N SER A 338 15.03 14.50 -21.29
CA SER A 338 15.42 15.54 -22.26
C SER A 338 16.36 16.58 -21.64
N VAL A 339 16.12 16.97 -20.39
CA VAL A 339 17.03 17.83 -19.61
C VAL A 339 18.38 17.15 -19.41
N ALA A 340 18.40 15.87 -19.05
CA ALA A 340 19.64 15.10 -18.94
C ALA A 340 20.41 15.07 -20.27
N TYR A 341 19.73 14.80 -21.37
CA TYR A 341 20.31 14.81 -22.72
C TYR A 341 20.94 16.16 -23.07
N PHE A 342 20.25 17.28 -22.84
CA PHE A 342 20.82 18.60 -23.11
C PHE A 342 21.99 18.96 -22.20
N ASN A 343 21.97 18.53 -20.94
CA ASN A 343 23.12 18.67 -20.04
C ASN A 343 24.32 17.86 -20.54
N PHE A 344 24.09 16.65 -21.05
CA PHE A 344 25.14 15.85 -21.68
C PHE A 344 25.76 16.55 -22.89
N LEU A 345 24.94 17.04 -23.82
CA LEU A 345 25.44 17.78 -24.99
C LEU A 345 26.23 19.02 -24.58
N ARG A 346 25.76 19.74 -23.56
CA ARG A 346 26.38 20.98 -23.09
C ARG A 346 27.72 20.75 -22.38
N PHE A 347 27.79 19.80 -21.44
CA PHE A 347 28.94 19.66 -20.56
C PHE A 347 29.93 18.59 -21.02
N VAL A 348 29.46 17.55 -21.71
CA VAL A 348 30.32 16.46 -22.20
C VAL A 348 30.73 16.70 -23.64
N CYS A 349 29.76 16.89 -24.55
CA CYS A 349 30.05 17.10 -25.97
C CYS A 349 30.44 18.56 -26.30
N LEU A 350 30.23 19.50 -25.38
CA LEU A 350 30.49 20.94 -25.56
C LEU A 350 29.80 21.54 -26.79
N PHE A 351 28.61 21.03 -27.14
CA PHE A 351 27.83 21.54 -28.26
C PHE A 351 27.10 22.84 -27.92
N PRO A 352 26.81 23.68 -28.95
CA PRO A 352 26.08 24.92 -28.75
C PRO A 352 24.65 24.67 -28.22
N PRO A 353 24.03 25.70 -27.60
CA PRO A 353 22.65 25.65 -27.16
C PRO A 353 21.70 25.11 -28.23
N PRO A 354 20.67 24.32 -27.85
CA PRO A 354 19.69 23.85 -28.82
C PRO A 354 18.87 25.00 -29.39
N SER A 355 18.43 24.85 -30.64
CA SER A 355 17.44 25.75 -31.23
C SER A 355 16.05 25.51 -30.64
N TYR A 356 15.19 26.54 -30.65
CA TYR A 356 13.80 26.42 -30.21
C TYR A 356 13.02 25.32 -30.95
N ARG A 357 13.27 25.17 -32.26
CA ARG A 357 12.68 24.11 -33.09
C ARG A 357 13.05 22.72 -32.56
N ARG A 358 14.31 22.50 -32.18
CA ARG A 358 14.75 21.20 -31.65
C ARG A 358 14.11 20.90 -30.30
N LEU A 359 13.98 21.90 -29.43
CA LEU A 359 13.31 21.74 -28.14
C LEU A 359 11.82 21.39 -28.32
N PHE A 360 11.14 22.08 -29.25
CA PHE A 360 9.73 21.82 -29.58
C PHE A 360 9.52 20.41 -30.14
N VAL A 361 10.41 19.92 -31.01
CA VAL A 361 10.34 18.55 -31.54
C VAL A 361 10.49 17.52 -30.41
N ILE A 362 11.43 17.72 -29.48
CA ILE A 362 11.61 16.80 -28.34
C ILE A 362 10.41 16.84 -27.38
N LEU A 363 9.80 18.01 -27.20
CA LEU A 363 8.55 18.16 -26.43
C LEU A 363 7.41 17.35 -27.06
N LEU A 364 7.24 17.43 -28.39
CA LEU A 364 6.25 16.64 -29.13
C LEU A 364 6.52 15.14 -29.00
N ILE A 365 7.77 14.70 -29.17
CA ILE A 365 8.14 13.29 -29.01
C ILE A 365 7.77 12.80 -27.60
N SER A 366 8.12 13.57 -26.57
CA SER A 366 7.81 13.25 -25.17
C SER A 366 6.30 13.15 -24.92
N PHE A 367 5.53 14.05 -25.52
CA PHE A 367 4.07 14.06 -25.43
C PHE A 367 3.47 12.79 -26.06
N PHE A 368 3.89 12.43 -27.28
CA PHE A 368 3.36 11.24 -27.97
C PHE A 368 3.75 9.93 -27.28
N ILE A 369 4.97 9.82 -26.76
CA ILE A 369 5.38 8.65 -25.95
C ILE A 369 4.43 8.48 -24.76
N SER A 370 4.16 9.57 -24.04
CA SER A 370 3.29 9.55 -22.86
C SER A 370 1.85 9.22 -23.22
N LEU A 371 1.36 9.77 -24.34
CA LEU A 371 0.02 9.51 -24.85
C LEU A 371 -0.16 8.03 -25.22
N ILE A 372 0.76 7.44 -25.98
CA ILE A 372 0.71 6.03 -26.37
C ILE A 372 0.66 5.13 -25.14
N TRP A 373 1.51 5.39 -24.15
CA TRP A 373 1.59 4.57 -22.93
C TRP A 373 0.29 4.62 -22.11
N VAL A 374 -0.30 5.80 -21.97
CA VAL A 374 -1.59 5.98 -21.27
C VAL A 374 -2.74 5.39 -22.07
N SER A 375 -2.75 5.53 -23.40
CA SER A 375 -3.78 4.94 -24.26
C SER A 375 -3.81 3.42 -24.17
N VAL A 376 -2.65 2.76 -24.08
CA VAL A 376 -2.59 1.30 -23.86
C VAL A 376 -3.20 0.94 -22.51
N ALA A 377 -2.80 1.63 -21.42
CA ALA A 377 -3.35 1.37 -20.10
C ALA A 377 -4.87 1.63 -20.04
N ALA A 378 -5.35 2.74 -20.60
CA ALA A 378 -6.77 3.07 -20.67
C ALA A 378 -7.56 2.06 -21.53
N GLY A 379 -6.97 1.60 -22.63
CA GLY A 379 -7.54 0.57 -23.49
C GLY A 379 -7.73 -0.76 -22.74
N LEU A 380 -6.75 -1.19 -21.96
CA LEU A 380 -6.87 -2.39 -21.11
C LEU A 380 -7.90 -2.21 -20.00
N ASN A 381 -7.99 -1.02 -19.40
CA ASN A 381 -9.01 -0.72 -18.38
C ASN A 381 -10.45 -0.77 -18.91
N SER A 382 -10.65 -0.64 -20.23
CA SER A 382 -11.99 -0.69 -20.82
C SER A 382 -12.65 -2.06 -20.70
N ASN A 383 -11.85 -3.13 -20.54
CA ASN A 383 -12.36 -4.46 -20.32
C ASN A 383 -12.28 -4.82 -18.83
N PRO A 384 -13.42 -5.00 -18.14
CA PRO A 384 -13.45 -5.27 -16.70
C PRO A 384 -12.79 -6.61 -16.33
N SER A 385 -12.55 -7.50 -17.29
CA SER A 385 -11.92 -8.81 -17.05
C SER A 385 -10.45 -8.72 -16.65
N TYR A 386 -9.76 -7.62 -16.98
CA TYR A 386 -8.33 -7.48 -16.68
C TYR A 386 -8.04 -6.87 -15.31
N ASP A 387 -9.03 -6.28 -14.64
CA ASP A 387 -8.96 -5.69 -13.30
C ASP A 387 -7.64 -4.93 -13.01
N ILE A 388 -7.30 -3.97 -13.88
CA ILE A 388 -5.99 -3.31 -13.82
C ILE A 388 -5.95 -2.11 -12.87
N THR A 389 -7.10 -1.60 -12.44
CA THR A 389 -7.21 -0.46 -11.51
C THR A 389 -8.03 -0.83 -10.29
N GLN A 390 -7.63 -0.32 -9.13
CA GLN A 390 -8.36 -0.48 -7.88
C GLN A 390 -8.41 0.82 -7.09
N LEU A 391 -9.52 1.01 -6.37
CA LEU A 391 -9.66 2.08 -5.40
C LEU A 391 -9.02 1.63 -4.10
N TYR A 392 -8.05 2.40 -3.62
CA TYR A 392 -7.56 2.32 -2.24
C TYR A 392 -8.37 3.32 -1.40
N PRO A 393 -9.30 2.85 -0.55
CA PRO A 393 -10.26 3.70 0.15
C PRO A 393 -9.59 4.85 0.88
N TYR A 394 -10.15 6.06 0.74
CA TYR A 394 -9.67 7.32 1.34
C TYR A 394 -8.23 7.73 0.98
N LYS A 395 -7.54 7.01 0.09
CA LYS A 395 -6.15 7.29 -0.31
C LYS A 395 -6.04 7.72 -1.76
N LEU A 396 -6.35 6.82 -2.70
CA LEU A 396 -6.15 7.03 -4.13
C LEU A 396 -6.80 5.93 -4.96
N CYS A 397 -7.22 6.24 -6.18
CA CYS A 397 -7.47 5.23 -7.22
C CYS A 397 -6.20 5.07 -8.03
N TRP A 398 -5.72 3.85 -8.18
CA TRP A 398 -4.51 3.58 -8.95
C TRP A 398 -4.46 2.16 -9.50
N PHE A 399 -3.39 1.83 -10.21
CA PHE A 399 -3.16 0.46 -10.68
C PHE A 399 -3.11 -0.54 -9.52
N THR A 400 -3.54 -1.78 -9.80
CA THR A 400 -3.38 -2.90 -8.86
C THR A 400 -1.89 -3.20 -8.64
N ARG A 401 -1.56 -3.84 -7.51
CA ARG A 401 -0.17 -4.01 -7.07
C ARG A 401 0.71 -4.70 -8.12
N ASP A 402 0.17 -5.71 -8.80
CA ASP A 402 0.91 -6.48 -9.81
C ASP A 402 1.09 -5.68 -11.11
N VAL A 403 0.09 -4.87 -11.46
CA VAL A 403 0.09 -4.04 -12.68
C VAL A 403 1.03 -2.84 -12.56
N ILE A 404 1.21 -2.28 -11.35
CA ILE A 404 2.15 -1.17 -11.09
C ILE A 404 3.55 -1.51 -11.59
N TYR A 405 4.02 -2.75 -11.42
CA TYR A 405 5.36 -3.14 -11.84
C TYR A 405 5.58 -2.95 -13.35
N TYR A 406 4.63 -3.41 -14.16
CA TYR A 406 4.75 -3.40 -15.62
C TYR A 406 4.48 -2.00 -16.22
N PHE A 407 3.46 -1.31 -15.72
CA PHE A 407 3.02 -0.04 -16.30
C PHE A 407 3.78 1.17 -15.77
N LEU A 408 4.30 1.10 -14.54
CA LEU A 408 4.95 2.23 -13.89
C LEU A 408 6.40 1.94 -13.53
N THR A 409 6.67 0.91 -12.71
CA THR A 409 7.99 0.71 -12.12
C THR A 409 9.08 0.43 -13.16
N ILE A 410 8.82 -0.47 -14.12
CA ILE A 410 9.79 -0.80 -15.18
C ILE A 410 10.06 0.40 -16.10
N PRO A 411 9.04 1.05 -16.71
CA PRO A 411 9.28 2.21 -17.58
C PRO A 411 9.99 3.36 -16.87
N VAL A 412 9.55 3.71 -15.66
CA VAL A 412 10.18 4.76 -14.84
C VAL A 412 11.60 4.37 -14.45
N GLY A 413 11.83 3.10 -14.10
CA GLY A 413 13.15 2.57 -13.79
C GLY A 413 14.14 2.73 -14.95
N VAL A 414 13.70 2.50 -16.19
CA VAL A 414 14.53 2.72 -17.39
C VAL A 414 14.90 4.20 -17.55
N PHE A 415 13.95 5.12 -17.42
CA PHE A 415 14.24 6.56 -17.47
C PHE A 415 15.21 6.99 -16.37
N LEU A 416 14.99 6.52 -15.14
CA LEU A 416 15.85 6.82 -14.00
C LEU A 416 17.27 6.28 -14.20
N LEU A 417 17.42 5.07 -14.75
CA LEU A 417 18.72 4.50 -15.05
C LEU A 417 19.47 5.35 -16.08
N ILE A 418 18.81 5.74 -17.17
CA ILE A 418 19.39 6.62 -18.21
C ILE A 418 19.82 7.95 -17.59
N ASN A 419 18.94 8.59 -16.82
CA ASN A 419 19.22 9.88 -16.18
C ASN A 419 20.38 9.78 -15.19
N THR A 420 20.46 8.69 -14.43
CA THR A 420 21.55 8.45 -13.48
C THR A 420 22.90 8.27 -14.20
N ILE A 421 22.93 7.49 -15.29
CA ILE A 421 24.15 7.31 -16.10
C ILE A 421 24.61 8.66 -16.66
N VAL A 422 23.69 9.42 -17.26
CA VAL A 422 24.00 10.74 -17.84
C VAL A 422 24.47 11.71 -16.76
N PHE A 423 23.82 11.73 -15.60
CA PHE A 423 24.23 12.54 -14.46
C PHE A 423 25.66 12.23 -14.03
N ILE A 424 26.03 10.95 -13.92
CA ILE A 424 27.38 10.53 -13.55
C ILE A 424 28.40 11.00 -14.59
N LEU A 425 28.13 10.82 -15.89
CA LEU A 425 29.03 11.27 -16.97
C LEU A 425 29.25 12.80 -16.93
N VAL A 426 28.17 13.56 -16.74
CA VAL A 426 28.23 15.02 -16.60
C VAL A 426 29.01 15.42 -15.34
N ALA A 427 28.75 14.77 -14.21
CA ALA A 427 29.46 15.02 -12.95
C ALA A 427 30.96 14.76 -13.08
N LEU A 428 31.36 13.61 -13.64
CA LEU A 428 32.75 13.28 -13.88
C LEU A 428 33.45 14.32 -14.74
N ARG A 429 32.80 14.76 -15.83
CA ARG A 429 33.38 15.77 -16.73
C ARG A 429 33.52 17.13 -16.07
N ILE A 430 32.50 17.59 -15.36
CA ILE A 430 32.49 18.89 -14.68
C ILE A 430 33.52 18.92 -13.53
N ILE A 431 33.56 17.87 -12.71
CA ILE A 431 34.51 17.76 -11.59
C ILE A 431 35.94 17.71 -12.12
N ASN A 432 36.19 16.92 -13.17
CA ASN A 432 37.52 16.82 -13.76
C ASN A 432 37.99 18.18 -14.31
N HIS A 433 37.11 18.91 -15.00
CA HIS A 433 37.41 20.27 -15.47
C HIS A 433 37.70 21.25 -14.31
N ALA A 434 36.96 21.15 -13.20
CA ALA A 434 37.19 22.02 -12.04
C ALA A 434 38.54 21.74 -11.34
N ARG A 435 38.98 20.47 -11.32
CA ARG A 435 40.25 20.05 -10.72
C ARG A 435 41.47 20.56 -11.47
N HIS A 436 41.39 20.71 -12.80
CA HIS A 436 42.47 21.20 -13.65
C HIS A 436 42.62 22.73 -13.66
N ALA A 437 42.23 23.42 -12.59
CA ALA A 437 42.39 24.87 -12.48
C ALA A 437 43.84 25.25 -12.15
N THR A 438 44.32 26.38 -12.67
CA THR A 438 45.71 26.84 -12.56
C THR A 438 46.09 27.37 -11.17
N SER A 439 45.13 27.62 -10.26
CA SER A 439 45.41 27.99 -8.87
C SER A 439 44.43 27.38 -7.86
N PRO A 440 44.85 27.17 -6.59
CA PRO A 440 44.00 26.57 -5.54
C PRO A 440 42.73 27.38 -5.26
N HIS A 441 42.85 28.72 -5.15
CA HIS A 441 41.71 29.62 -4.94
C HIS A 441 40.72 29.56 -6.12
N GLN A 442 41.23 29.50 -7.36
CA GLN A 442 40.38 29.40 -8.54
C GLN A 442 39.72 28.01 -8.64
N SER A 443 40.39 26.95 -8.19
CA SER A 443 39.83 25.59 -8.12
C SER A 443 38.64 25.53 -7.14
N TYR A 444 38.77 26.09 -5.93
CA TYR A 444 37.70 26.13 -4.94
C TYR A 444 36.44 26.86 -5.45
N GLU A 445 36.61 28.07 -6.00
CA GLU A 445 35.49 28.86 -6.55
C GLU A 445 34.84 28.20 -7.77
N ARG A 446 35.61 27.48 -8.60
CA ARG A 446 35.07 26.67 -9.69
C ARG A 446 34.31 25.46 -9.16
N MET A 447 34.85 24.75 -8.18
CA MET A 447 34.22 23.56 -7.57
C MET A 447 32.89 23.91 -6.91
N LYS A 448 32.82 25.00 -6.13
CA LYS A 448 31.58 25.47 -5.51
C LYS A 448 30.45 25.65 -6.53
N ARG A 449 30.75 26.25 -7.68
CA ARG A 449 29.78 26.44 -8.77
C ARG A 449 29.40 25.13 -9.45
N CYS A 450 30.36 24.21 -9.60
CA CYS A 450 30.13 22.89 -10.15
C CYS A 450 29.15 22.10 -9.28
N VAL A 451 29.37 22.09 -7.95
CA VAL A 451 28.48 21.42 -7.00
C VAL A 451 27.06 22.01 -7.06
N LEU A 452 26.92 23.34 -7.09
CA LEU A 452 25.60 23.98 -7.22
C LEU A 452 24.88 23.59 -8.52
N ILE A 453 25.60 23.56 -9.64
CA ILE A 453 25.04 23.12 -10.93
C ILE A 453 24.64 21.64 -10.88
N LEU A 454 25.45 20.79 -10.26
CA LEU A 454 25.14 19.36 -10.12
C LEU A 454 23.93 19.13 -9.21
N LEU A 455 23.80 19.86 -8.10
CA LEU A 455 22.62 19.79 -7.22
C LEU A 455 21.34 20.24 -7.95
N LEU A 456 21.42 21.32 -8.73
CA LEU A 456 20.26 21.75 -9.54
C LEU A 456 19.95 20.73 -10.62
N SER A 457 20.98 20.15 -11.22
CA SER A 457 20.87 19.11 -12.24
C SER A 457 20.25 17.83 -11.66
N SER A 458 20.61 17.41 -10.45
CA SER A 458 20.02 16.21 -9.83
C SER A 458 18.54 16.38 -9.53
N ALA A 459 18.12 17.57 -9.07
CA ALA A 459 16.71 17.89 -8.86
C ALA A 459 15.94 17.90 -10.19
N THR A 460 16.44 18.63 -11.18
CA THR A 460 15.79 18.79 -12.49
C THR A 460 15.84 17.53 -13.37
N GLN A 461 16.71 16.57 -13.12
CA GLN A 461 16.71 15.26 -13.78
C GLN A 461 15.89 14.19 -13.04
N GLY A 462 15.42 14.49 -11.82
CA GLY A 462 14.60 13.58 -11.04
C GLY A 462 15.36 12.46 -10.34
N ILE A 463 16.61 12.69 -9.93
CA ILE A 463 17.38 11.68 -9.17
C ILE A 463 16.71 11.33 -7.83
N GLY A 464 15.98 12.27 -7.22
CA GLY A 464 15.19 12.02 -6.01
C GLY A 464 14.10 10.96 -6.18
N TRP A 465 13.67 10.67 -7.42
CA TRP A 465 12.65 9.66 -7.69
C TRP A 465 13.18 8.23 -7.60
N LEU A 466 14.50 8.02 -7.44
CA LEU A 466 15.09 6.70 -7.22
C LEU A 466 14.53 5.99 -5.98
N PHE A 467 14.09 6.75 -4.96
CA PHE A 467 13.44 6.18 -3.80
C PHE A 467 12.10 5.50 -4.13
N GLY A 468 11.40 5.92 -5.19
CA GLY A 468 10.07 5.40 -5.55
C GLY A 468 10.08 3.90 -5.88
N PRO A 469 10.78 3.45 -6.94
CA PRO A 469 10.90 2.03 -7.26
C PRO A 469 11.49 1.20 -6.10
N LEU A 470 12.41 1.80 -5.34
CA LEU A 470 13.08 1.13 -4.23
C LEU A 470 12.10 0.73 -3.11
N LEU A 471 11.04 1.52 -2.89
CA LEU A 471 9.96 1.20 -1.94
C LEU A 471 9.23 -0.09 -2.30
N THR A 472 9.20 -0.47 -3.57
CA THR A 472 8.46 -1.64 -4.04
C THR A 472 9.19 -2.96 -3.70
N PHE A 473 10.51 -2.92 -3.49
CA PHE A 473 11.35 -4.10 -3.30
C PHE A 473 11.83 -4.33 -1.86
N ILE A 474 11.46 -3.46 -0.91
CA ILE A 474 12.00 -3.46 0.44
C ILE A 474 10.95 -3.87 1.48
N ASN A 475 11.43 -4.48 2.57
CA ASN A 475 10.61 -4.89 3.71
C ASN A 475 9.79 -3.73 4.30
N PRO A 476 8.60 -3.99 4.89
CA PRO A 476 7.67 -2.94 5.32
C PRO A 476 8.25 -1.88 6.28
N GLU A 477 9.10 -2.28 7.23
CA GLU A 477 9.73 -1.35 8.18
C GLU A 477 10.69 -0.36 7.48
N ALA A 478 11.57 -0.88 6.63
CA ALA A 478 12.49 -0.06 5.85
C ALA A 478 11.74 0.74 4.75
N GLY A 479 10.64 0.21 4.23
CA GLY A 479 9.73 0.91 3.33
C GLY A 479 9.12 2.16 3.97
N ASN A 480 8.74 2.10 5.25
CA ASN A 480 8.21 3.27 5.96
C ASN A 480 9.25 4.41 6.08
N ILE A 481 10.51 4.07 6.40
CA ILE A 481 11.59 5.06 6.50
C ILE A 481 11.90 5.68 5.12
N LEU A 482 12.05 4.84 4.10
CA LEU A 482 12.28 5.31 2.74
C LEU A 482 11.11 6.10 2.17
N GLY A 483 9.88 5.85 2.65
CA GLY A 483 8.69 6.61 2.29
C GLY A 483 8.82 8.07 2.70
N TRP A 484 9.33 8.34 3.91
CA TRP A 484 9.64 9.70 4.36
C TRP A 484 10.70 10.38 3.50
N PHE A 485 11.78 9.68 3.15
CA PHE A 485 12.78 10.22 2.23
C PHE A 485 12.18 10.56 0.86
N PHE A 486 11.36 9.66 0.31
CA PHE A 486 10.67 9.90 -0.95
C PHE A 486 9.78 11.16 -0.88
N VAL A 487 8.97 11.29 0.18
CA VAL A 487 8.07 12.44 0.39
C VAL A 487 8.86 13.75 0.58
N ILE A 488 9.95 13.75 1.36
CA ILE A 488 10.76 14.95 1.60
C ILE A 488 11.47 15.38 0.32
N PHE A 489 12.15 14.48 -0.38
CA PHE A 489 12.94 14.84 -1.55
C PHE A 489 12.08 15.20 -2.77
N ASN A 490 11.02 14.44 -3.03
CA ASN A 490 10.16 14.66 -4.20
C ASN A 490 9.04 15.64 -3.89
N GLY A 491 8.42 15.56 -2.71
CA GLY A 491 7.39 16.52 -2.30
C GLY A 491 7.92 17.95 -2.21
N LEU A 492 9.16 18.16 -1.75
CA LEU A 492 9.81 19.48 -1.69
C LEU A 492 10.68 19.80 -2.92
N GLU A 493 10.51 19.10 -4.05
CA GLU A 493 11.32 19.33 -5.26
C GLU A 493 11.35 20.81 -5.66
N GLY A 494 10.22 21.51 -5.61
CA GLY A 494 10.14 22.93 -5.95
C GLY A 494 10.91 23.83 -4.99
N LEU A 495 10.95 23.50 -3.69
CA LEU A 495 11.74 24.22 -2.70
C LEU A 495 13.25 24.08 -2.96
N TRP A 496 13.71 22.86 -3.25
CA TRP A 496 15.12 22.63 -3.60
C TRP A 496 15.53 23.40 -4.84
N VAL A 497 14.67 23.39 -5.87
CA VAL A 497 14.93 24.09 -7.12
C VAL A 497 14.96 25.61 -6.94
N ILE A 498 14.04 26.22 -6.18
CA ILE A 498 14.01 27.68 -6.01
C ILE A 498 15.22 28.19 -5.22
N LEU A 499 15.62 27.47 -4.17
CA LEU A 499 16.81 27.83 -3.38
C LEU A 499 18.07 27.82 -4.25
N LEU A 500 18.24 26.75 -5.04
CA LEU A 500 19.37 26.63 -5.97
C LEU A 500 19.30 27.67 -7.10
N TYR A 501 18.10 27.96 -7.60
CA TYR A 501 17.87 28.99 -8.61
C TYR A 501 18.30 30.36 -8.13
N ILE A 502 17.89 30.77 -6.92
CA ILE A 502 18.26 32.06 -6.33
C ILE A 502 19.78 32.17 -6.15
N VAL A 503 20.41 31.14 -5.58
CA VAL A 503 21.86 31.12 -5.35
C VAL A 503 22.65 31.17 -6.65
N ILE A 504 22.26 30.40 -7.67
CA ILE A 504 22.95 30.40 -8.97
C ILE A 504 22.76 31.75 -9.68
N ARG A 505 21.56 32.34 -9.58
CA ARG A 505 21.26 33.64 -10.20
C ARG A 505 22.05 34.76 -9.54
N SER A 506 22.12 34.83 -8.21
CA SER A 506 22.90 35.86 -7.51
C SER A 506 24.37 35.83 -7.92
N LEU A 507 24.97 34.64 -7.98
CA LEU A 507 26.33 34.43 -8.47
C LEU A 507 26.53 34.86 -9.93
N ARG A 508 25.52 34.69 -10.79
CA ARG A 508 25.56 35.14 -12.19
C ARG A 508 25.52 36.67 -12.28
N MET A 509 24.65 37.31 -11.49
CA MET A 509 24.52 38.77 -11.43
C MET A 509 25.80 39.45 -10.90
N ASP A 510 26.43 38.90 -9.87
CA ASP A 510 27.67 39.46 -9.31
C ASP A 510 28.82 39.45 -10.32
N LYS A 511 28.94 38.39 -11.11
CA LYS A 511 29.91 38.34 -12.21
C LYS A 511 29.62 39.38 -13.27
N GLN A 512 28.36 39.51 -13.68
CA GLN A 512 27.98 40.47 -14.72
C GLN A 512 28.31 41.90 -14.27
N LYS A 513 28.01 42.26 -13.01
CA LYS A 513 28.38 43.55 -12.43
C LYS A 513 29.90 43.77 -12.45
N ARG A 514 30.70 42.75 -12.12
CA ARG A 514 32.18 42.83 -12.17
C ARG A 514 32.71 43.02 -13.59
N VAL A 515 32.15 42.32 -14.58
CA VAL A 515 32.54 42.46 -15.99
C VAL A 515 32.21 43.86 -16.50
N VAL A 516 30.99 44.35 -16.25
CA VAL A 516 30.57 45.70 -16.64
C VAL A 516 31.46 46.77 -15.97
N ALA A 517 31.78 46.60 -14.69
CA ALA A 517 32.70 47.51 -13.99
C ALA A 517 34.11 47.48 -14.59
N ALA A 518 34.64 46.30 -14.96
CA ALA A 518 35.94 46.17 -15.60
C ALA A 518 35.96 46.80 -17.01
N GLU A 519 34.91 46.59 -17.82
CA GLU A 519 34.76 47.22 -19.13
C GLU A 519 34.71 48.75 -19.03
N GLN A 520 34.02 49.29 -18.01
CA GLN A 520 33.98 50.72 -17.75
C GLN A 520 35.34 51.30 -17.36
N LEU A 521 36.15 50.55 -16.61
CA LEU A 521 37.52 50.95 -16.23
C LEU A 521 38.52 50.86 -17.39
N MET A 522 38.30 49.97 -18.37
CA MET A 522 39.16 49.78 -19.54
C MET A 522 38.87 50.73 -20.71
N LYS A 523 37.79 51.54 -20.65
CA LYS A 523 37.54 52.56 -21.68
C LYS A 523 38.63 53.65 -21.64
N PRO A 524 39.30 53.97 -22.77
CA PRO A 524 40.33 55.01 -22.82
C PRO A 524 39.81 56.37 -22.35
N LYS A 525 40.63 57.09 -21.57
CA LYS A 525 40.35 58.44 -21.04
C LYS A 525 40.08 59.53 -22.10
N GLU A 526 40.29 59.25 -23.40
CA GLU A 526 40.19 60.25 -24.47
C GLU A 526 38.76 60.79 -24.71
N GLN A 527 37.71 60.11 -24.27
CA GLN A 527 36.35 60.65 -24.37
C GLN A 527 35.89 61.47 -23.15
N ILE A 528 36.66 61.52 -22.06
CA ILE A 528 36.29 62.30 -20.88
C ILE A 528 36.75 63.76 -21.03
N SER A 529 37.83 64.02 -21.76
CA SER A 529 38.32 65.40 -21.99
C SER A 529 37.42 66.20 -22.96
N TYR A 530 36.87 65.56 -24.01
CA TYR A 530 36.00 66.27 -24.96
C TYR A 530 34.64 66.70 -24.38
N LYS A 531 34.20 66.07 -23.28
CA LYS A 531 32.94 66.45 -22.61
C LYS A 531 33.13 67.54 -21.55
N TYR A 532 34.32 67.69 -20.97
CA TYR A 532 34.61 68.76 -20.01
C TYR A 532 35.24 70.02 -20.66
N GLY A 533 35.86 69.89 -21.85
CA GLY A 533 36.35 71.06 -22.60
C GLY A 533 35.25 71.93 -23.20
N LYS A 534 34.06 71.37 -23.48
CA LYS A 534 32.93 72.13 -24.05
C LYS A 534 32.11 72.92 -23.03
N TYR A 535 32.26 72.64 -21.74
CA TYR A 535 31.60 73.37 -20.66
C TYR A 535 32.43 74.55 -20.12
N PHE A 536 33.72 74.66 -20.47
CA PHE A 536 34.58 75.77 -20.03
C PHE A 536 34.76 76.87 -21.09
N GLU A 537 34.28 76.67 -22.32
CA GLU A 537 34.35 77.68 -23.40
C GLU A 537 33.03 78.46 -23.60
N GLU A 538 31.92 78.02 -23.00
CA GLU A 538 30.61 78.70 -23.06
C GLU A 538 30.35 79.69 -21.91
N ASP A 539 31.14 79.66 -20.82
CA ASP A 539 30.97 80.56 -19.65
C ASP A 539 31.73 81.89 -19.76
N ASN A 540 32.46 82.15 -20.85
CA ASN A 540 33.26 83.38 -21.03
C ASN A 540 32.73 84.33 -22.13
N LYS A 541 31.44 84.23 -22.49
CA LYS A 541 30.84 85.07 -23.56
C LYS A 541 29.53 85.79 -23.23
N ASN A 542 29.06 85.79 -21.98
CA ASN A 542 27.77 86.42 -21.60
C ASN A 542 27.85 87.51 -20.51
N GLU A 543 29.00 88.12 -20.28
CA GLU A 543 29.08 89.48 -19.72
C GLU A 543 29.57 90.41 -20.82
N ASP A 544 28.64 90.91 -21.64
CA ASP A 544 28.65 92.28 -22.15
C ASP A 544 27.38 92.56 -22.97
N ILE A 545 26.88 93.79 -22.82
CA ILE A 545 25.84 94.48 -23.60
C ILE A 545 24.39 94.41 -23.05
N VAL A 546 24.20 95.21 -22.00
CA VAL A 546 23.13 96.21 -21.92
C VAL A 546 23.37 97.29 -22.98
N THR A 547 22.38 97.60 -23.84
CA THR A 547 21.94 98.94 -24.31
C THR A 547 21.16 98.81 -25.62
N GLY A 548 19.97 99.44 -25.70
CA GLY A 548 19.22 99.68 -26.94
C GLY A 548 17.74 99.40 -26.81
#